data_AF-A0AAV9T7I2-F1
#
_entry.id   AF-A0AAV9T7I2-F1
#
_cell.length_a   1.000
_cell.length_b   1.000
_cell.length_c   1.000
_cell.angle_alpha   90.00
_cell.angle_beta   90.00
_cell.angle_gamma   90.00
#
_symmetry.space_group_name_H-M   'P 1'
#
loop_
_entity.id
_entity.type
_entity.pdbx_description
1 polymer ?
#
loop_
_entity_poly.entity_id
_entity_poly.type
_entity_poly.pdbx_seq_one_letter_code
_entity_poly.pdbx_strand_id
1 'polypeptide(L)'
;MVGNTENYSASDWIDDITLAQEAHIDAFALNMAKGEPMNEKAISSVFSHAEALGFKLFFSFDYAGRGPYSKAEVLGWINKYASSSAYFRHNGQPLVSTFEGPEQAEDWIDIKAQTGCFFVPDWSSLGAGPAIRAAGGVADGLFSWAGWPWGSQDMDTYVDASYMDALGTKPYMMP
;
A
#
# COMPACT_ATOMS: atom_id res chain seq x y z
N MET A 1 -8.82 6.04 -3.50
CA MET A 1 -8.90 4.67 -4.02
C MET A 1 -8.84 4.73 -5.54
N VAL A 2 -8.12 3.82 -6.19
CA VAL A 2 -8.02 3.68 -7.64
C VAL A 2 -9.40 3.53 -8.28
N GLY A 3 -10.35 2.90 -7.60
CA GLY A 3 -11.70 2.78 -8.10
C GLY A 3 -12.44 4.10 -8.33
N ASN A 4 -12.00 5.20 -7.71
CA ASN A 4 -12.60 6.52 -7.92
C ASN A 4 -12.11 7.21 -9.20
N THR A 5 -11.22 6.58 -9.97
CA THR A 5 -10.59 7.18 -11.16
C THR A 5 -11.14 6.63 -12.47
N GLU A 6 -12.36 6.07 -12.48
CA GLU A 6 -12.97 5.48 -13.69
C GLU A 6 -12.97 6.45 -14.89
N ASN A 7 -13.27 7.71 -14.62
CA ASN A 7 -13.36 8.79 -15.60
C ASN A 7 -12.11 9.67 -15.68
N TYR A 8 -11.01 9.29 -15.00
CA TYR A 8 -9.77 10.04 -15.11
C TYR A 8 -9.26 10.04 -16.56
N SER A 9 -8.87 11.23 -16.99
CA SER A 9 -8.17 11.52 -18.22
C SER A 9 -6.66 11.65 -17.97
N ALA A 10 -5.89 11.86 -19.04
CA ALA A 10 -4.46 12.14 -18.90
C ALA A 10 -4.19 13.44 -18.12
N SER A 11 -5.01 14.48 -18.30
CA SER A 11 -4.82 15.75 -17.58
C SER A 11 -5.02 15.58 -16.08
N ASP A 12 -6.03 14.80 -15.66
CA ASP A 12 -6.27 14.56 -14.23
C ASP A 12 -5.06 13.87 -13.56
N TRP A 13 -4.48 12.86 -14.23
CA TRP A 13 -3.26 12.20 -13.73
C TRP A 13 -2.05 13.14 -13.67
N ILE A 14 -1.85 13.94 -14.71
CA ILE A 14 -0.73 14.88 -14.78
C ILE A 14 -0.87 15.95 -13.70
N ASP A 15 -2.06 16.50 -13.53
CA ASP A 15 -2.35 17.54 -12.55
C ASP A 15 -2.15 17.01 -11.12
N ASP A 16 -2.72 15.85 -10.78
CA ASP A 16 -2.57 15.24 -9.45
C ASP A 16 -1.11 14.91 -9.13
N ILE A 17 -0.35 14.35 -10.08
CA ILE A 17 1.07 14.05 -9.89
C ILE A 17 1.88 15.34 -9.71
N THR A 18 1.60 16.37 -10.51
CA THR A 18 2.31 17.65 -10.44
C THR A 18 2.07 18.32 -9.09
N LEU A 19 0.81 18.38 -8.64
CA LEU A 19 0.45 18.94 -7.33
C LEU A 19 1.09 18.15 -6.18
N ALA A 20 1.17 16.83 -6.29
CA ALA A 20 1.86 16.01 -5.30
C ALA A 20 3.37 16.30 -5.23
N GLN A 21 4.03 16.47 -6.37
CA GLN A 21 5.44 16.88 -6.43
C GLN A 21 5.66 18.27 -5.84
N GLU A 22 4.78 19.23 -6.14
CA GLU A 22 4.80 20.59 -5.57
C GLU A 22 4.59 20.58 -4.04
N ALA A 23 3.81 19.63 -3.54
CA ALA A 23 3.59 19.40 -2.12
C ALA A 23 4.69 18.55 -1.44
N HIS A 24 5.75 18.18 -2.16
CA HIS A 24 6.84 17.31 -1.69
C HIS A 24 6.40 15.90 -1.29
N ILE A 25 5.33 15.38 -1.90
CA ILE A 25 4.94 13.98 -1.79
C ILE A 25 5.80 13.16 -2.75
N ASP A 26 6.40 12.08 -2.26
CA ASP A 26 7.30 11.24 -3.07
C ASP A 26 6.57 10.18 -3.90
N ALA A 27 5.43 9.69 -3.38
CA ALA A 27 4.71 8.58 -4.00
C ALA A 27 3.21 8.56 -3.66
N PHE A 28 2.43 7.91 -4.53
CA PHE A 28 1.06 7.50 -4.20
C PHE A 28 0.97 6.03 -3.80
N ALA A 29 0.23 5.76 -2.73
CA ALA A 29 -0.28 4.44 -2.39
C ALA A 29 -1.52 4.14 -3.24
N LEU A 30 -1.40 3.21 -4.19
CA LEU A 30 -2.50 2.82 -5.07
C LEU A 30 -3.41 1.83 -4.36
N ASN A 31 -4.33 2.36 -3.55
CA ASN A 31 -5.36 1.58 -2.87
C ASN A 31 -6.39 1.05 -3.88
N MET A 32 -6.47 -0.26 -4.07
CA MET A 32 -7.26 -0.91 -5.12
C MET A 32 -8.02 -2.12 -4.61
N ALA A 33 -9.34 -2.16 -4.83
CA ALA A 33 -10.18 -3.29 -4.47
C ALA A 33 -10.23 -4.33 -5.61
N LYS A 34 -10.32 -5.60 -5.25
CA LYS A 34 -10.31 -6.71 -6.22
C LYS A 34 -11.50 -6.67 -7.18
N GLY A 35 -11.23 -6.98 -8.44
CA GLY A 35 -12.26 -7.24 -9.46
C GLY A 35 -12.93 -5.96 -9.98
N GLU A 36 -12.42 -4.80 -9.64
CA GLU A 36 -12.89 -3.53 -10.17
C GLU A 36 -12.50 -3.36 -11.65
N PRO A 37 -13.47 -3.16 -12.58
CA PRO A 37 -13.20 -3.16 -14.03
C PRO A 37 -12.19 -2.11 -14.49
N MET A 38 -12.11 -0.99 -13.77
CA MET A 38 -11.21 0.13 -14.06
C MET A 38 -9.76 -0.11 -13.64
N ASN A 39 -9.46 -1.08 -12.76
CA ASN A 39 -8.11 -1.27 -12.24
C ASN A 39 -7.06 -1.39 -13.34
N GLU A 40 -7.28 -2.24 -14.34
CA GLU A 40 -6.31 -2.44 -15.42
C GLU A 40 -6.02 -1.15 -16.19
N LYS A 41 -7.07 -0.41 -16.56
CA LYS A 41 -6.97 0.87 -17.28
C LYS A 41 -6.30 1.93 -16.41
N ALA A 42 -6.75 2.10 -15.17
CA ALA A 42 -6.28 3.13 -14.25
C ALA A 42 -4.83 2.91 -13.87
N ILE A 43 -4.45 1.69 -13.47
CA ILE A 43 -3.07 1.35 -13.08
C ILE A 43 -2.13 1.53 -14.29
N SER A 44 -2.47 1.02 -15.46
CA SER A 44 -1.64 1.20 -16.65
C SER A 44 -1.48 2.69 -17.01
N SER A 45 -2.54 3.49 -16.87
CA SER A 45 -2.52 4.93 -17.13
C SER A 45 -1.63 5.67 -16.14
N VAL A 46 -1.84 5.51 -14.83
CA VAL A 46 -1.08 6.25 -13.81
C VAL A 46 0.41 5.88 -13.84
N PHE A 47 0.77 4.61 -14.07
CA PHE A 47 2.17 4.21 -14.21
C PHE A 47 2.84 4.91 -15.40
N SER A 48 2.19 4.95 -16.58
CA SER A 48 2.74 5.63 -17.76
C SER A 48 3.02 7.12 -17.50
N HIS A 49 2.09 7.82 -16.86
CA HIS A 49 2.27 9.25 -16.56
C HIS A 49 3.29 9.49 -15.44
N ALA A 50 3.30 8.65 -14.40
CA ALA A 50 4.29 8.72 -13.34
C ALA A 50 5.72 8.45 -13.85
N GLU A 51 5.90 7.52 -14.78
CA GLU A 51 7.19 7.28 -15.45
C GLU A 51 7.66 8.53 -16.21
N ALA A 52 6.76 9.17 -16.95
CA ALA A 52 7.07 10.38 -17.71
C ALA A 52 7.41 11.58 -16.81
N LEU A 53 6.77 11.69 -15.64
CA LEU A 53 6.97 12.78 -14.68
C LEU A 53 8.01 12.48 -13.59
N GLY A 54 8.57 11.27 -13.58
CA GLY A 54 9.55 10.83 -12.58
C GLY A 54 8.96 10.60 -11.18
N PHE A 55 7.63 10.53 -11.05
CA PHE A 55 6.92 10.31 -9.79
C PHE A 55 6.87 8.83 -9.40
N LYS A 56 6.60 8.52 -8.13
CA LYS A 56 6.59 7.14 -7.63
C LYS A 56 5.20 6.64 -7.22
N LEU A 57 5.02 5.33 -7.30
CA LEU A 57 3.77 4.63 -7.02
C LEU A 57 4.09 3.31 -6.33
N PHE A 58 3.23 2.86 -5.42
CA PHE A 58 3.29 1.49 -4.90
C PHE A 58 1.88 0.93 -4.71
N PHE A 59 1.76 -0.40 -4.68
CA PHE A 59 0.45 -1.05 -4.50
C PHE A 59 0.05 -1.10 -3.03
N SER A 60 -1.22 -0.74 -2.78
CA SER A 60 -1.94 -1.00 -1.56
C SER A 60 -3.14 -1.87 -1.90
N PHE A 61 -3.02 -3.19 -1.78
CA PHE A 61 -4.15 -4.06 -2.10
C PHE A 61 -5.23 -3.94 -1.03
N ASP A 62 -6.43 -3.53 -1.41
CA ASP A 62 -7.56 -3.42 -0.50
C ASP A 62 -8.22 -4.80 -0.35
N TYR A 63 -7.93 -5.45 0.78
CA TYR A 63 -8.46 -6.78 1.11
C TYR A 63 -9.82 -6.69 1.81
N ALA A 64 -10.17 -5.53 2.38
CA ALA A 64 -11.45 -5.30 3.05
C ALA A 64 -12.57 -4.85 2.09
N GLY A 65 -12.22 -4.17 0.99
CA GLY A 65 -13.19 -3.52 0.10
C GLY A 65 -14.10 -4.49 -0.64
N ARG A 66 -13.53 -5.47 -1.35
CA ARG A 66 -14.27 -6.49 -2.13
C ARG A 66 -13.86 -7.92 -1.80
N GLY A 67 -13.28 -8.10 -0.62
CA GLY A 67 -12.63 -9.33 -0.19
C GLY A 67 -11.17 -9.42 -0.68
N PRO A 68 -10.42 -10.41 -0.16
CA PRO A 68 -8.99 -10.47 -0.36
C PRO A 68 -8.60 -10.81 -1.79
N TYR A 69 -7.46 -10.26 -2.22
CA TYR A 69 -6.77 -10.75 -3.41
C TYR A 69 -6.25 -12.16 -3.15
N SER A 70 -6.33 -13.02 -4.17
CA SER A 70 -5.59 -14.28 -4.12
C SER A 70 -4.09 -14.01 -4.27
N LYS A 71 -3.26 -14.88 -3.70
CA LYS A 71 -1.80 -14.84 -3.90
C LYS A 71 -1.38 -14.70 -5.37
N ALA A 72 -2.05 -15.43 -6.27
CA ALA A 72 -1.75 -15.37 -7.71
C ALA A 72 -2.03 -13.99 -8.32
N GLU A 73 -3.12 -13.33 -7.91
CA GLU A 73 -3.43 -11.97 -8.37
C GLU A 73 -2.38 -10.97 -7.87
N VAL A 74 -2.00 -11.03 -6.59
CA VAL A 74 -0.95 -10.15 -6.03
C VAL A 74 0.37 -10.33 -6.76
N LEU A 75 0.83 -11.57 -6.94
CA LEU A 75 2.04 -11.88 -7.71
C LEU A 75 1.97 -11.33 -9.14
N GLY A 76 0.82 -11.47 -9.81
CA GLY A 76 0.60 -10.94 -11.15
C GLY A 76 0.78 -9.43 -11.23
N TRP A 77 0.19 -8.68 -10.29
CA TRP A 77 0.33 -7.23 -10.20
C TRP A 77 1.76 -6.80 -9.91
N ILE A 78 2.40 -7.38 -8.90
CA ILE A 78 3.77 -7.02 -8.52
C ILE A 78 4.73 -7.32 -9.68
N ASN A 79 4.70 -8.52 -10.24
CA ASN A 79 5.62 -8.90 -11.33
C ASN A 79 5.45 -8.05 -12.58
N LYS A 80 4.24 -7.54 -12.83
CA LYS A 80 3.96 -6.68 -13.99
C LYS A 80 4.55 -5.27 -13.85
N TYR A 81 4.55 -4.69 -12.64
CA TYR A 81 4.89 -3.27 -12.46
C TYR A 81 6.14 -3.02 -11.61
N ALA A 82 6.63 -3.99 -10.83
CA ALA A 82 7.77 -3.80 -9.92
C ALA A 82 9.09 -3.48 -10.64
N SER A 83 9.18 -3.65 -11.96
CA SER A 83 10.33 -3.23 -12.78
C SER A 83 10.21 -1.81 -13.32
N SER A 84 9.04 -1.17 -13.24
CA SER A 84 8.82 0.21 -13.67
C SER A 84 9.75 1.18 -12.95
N SER A 85 10.19 2.22 -13.65
CA SER A 85 10.94 3.33 -13.06
C SER A 85 10.09 4.16 -12.10
N ALA A 86 8.76 4.12 -12.24
CA ALA A 86 7.80 4.74 -11.33
C ALA A 86 7.49 3.87 -10.09
N TYR A 87 7.92 2.61 -10.02
CA TYR A 87 7.64 1.81 -8.82
C TYR A 87 8.49 2.27 -7.63
N PHE A 88 7.87 2.63 -6.51
CA PHE A 88 8.56 3.06 -5.30
C PHE A 88 9.34 1.89 -4.68
N ARG A 89 10.58 2.14 -4.28
CA ARG A 89 11.45 1.12 -3.70
C ARG A 89 12.03 1.60 -2.38
N HIS A 90 11.90 0.77 -1.35
CA HIS A 90 12.58 0.96 -0.07
C HIS A 90 13.87 0.14 -0.07
N ASN A 91 15.03 0.79 0.03
CA ASN A 91 16.35 0.14 -0.02
C ASN A 91 16.52 -0.83 -1.22
N GLY A 92 15.99 -0.45 -2.39
CA GLY A 92 16.06 -1.25 -3.61
C GLY A 92 14.97 -2.31 -3.76
N GLN A 93 14.17 -2.57 -2.72
CA GLN A 93 13.07 -3.54 -2.75
C GLN A 93 11.74 -2.85 -3.11
N PRO A 94 10.89 -3.43 -3.97
CA PRO A 94 9.56 -2.90 -4.27
C PRO A 94 8.73 -2.79 -2.98
N LEU A 95 8.24 -1.59 -2.64
CA LEU A 95 7.34 -1.42 -1.50
C LEU A 95 5.95 -1.95 -1.87
N VAL A 96 5.34 -2.74 -1.00
CA VAL A 96 3.95 -3.22 -1.17
C VAL A 96 3.23 -3.13 0.17
N SER A 97 1.96 -2.74 0.14
CA SER A 97 1.08 -2.72 1.30
C SER A 97 -0.26 -3.39 1.03
N THR A 98 -1.04 -3.58 2.11
CA THR A 98 -2.45 -3.92 2.06
C THR A 98 -3.24 -2.98 2.97
N PHE A 99 -4.53 -2.81 2.67
CA PHE A 99 -5.51 -2.36 3.65
C PHE A 99 -6.23 -3.61 4.16
N GLU A 100 -6.04 -3.91 5.45
CA GLU A 100 -6.45 -5.14 6.10
C GLU A 100 -5.97 -6.42 5.38
N GLY A 101 -6.65 -7.54 5.62
CA GLY A 101 -6.29 -8.88 5.14
C GLY A 101 -5.39 -9.71 6.05
N PRO A 102 -5.43 -9.59 7.39
CA PRO A 102 -4.57 -10.37 8.27
C PRO A 102 -4.80 -11.88 8.15
N GLU A 103 -5.99 -12.32 7.75
CA GLU A 103 -6.29 -13.75 7.52
C GLU A 103 -5.50 -14.33 6.33
N GLN A 104 -4.90 -13.48 5.50
CA GLN A 104 -4.05 -13.87 4.37
C GLN A 104 -2.55 -13.66 4.66
N ALA A 105 -2.16 -13.39 5.92
CA ALA A 105 -0.77 -13.15 6.28
C ALA A 105 0.19 -14.28 5.83
N GLU A 106 -0.25 -15.54 5.88
CA GLU A 106 0.56 -16.71 5.48
C GLU A 106 0.92 -16.68 3.99
N ASP A 107 0.07 -16.13 3.11
CA ASP A 107 0.39 -16.01 1.68
C ASP A 107 1.58 -15.08 1.43
N TRP A 108 1.80 -14.11 2.31
CA TRP A 108 2.89 -13.14 2.17
C TRP A 108 4.28 -13.76 2.37
N ILE A 109 4.39 -14.93 3.01
CA ILE A 109 5.66 -15.66 3.08
C ILE A 109 6.12 -16.02 1.67
N ASP A 110 5.22 -16.60 0.87
CA ASP A 110 5.51 -16.99 -0.51
C ASP A 110 5.62 -15.77 -1.44
N ILE A 111 4.75 -14.76 -1.27
CA ILE A 111 4.77 -13.55 -2.12
C ILE A 111 6.10 -12.83 -1.97
N LYS A 112 6.56 -12.61 -0.73
CA LYS A 112 7.85 -11.95 -0.47
C LYS A 112 9.01 -12.78 -0.99
N ALA A 113 8.99 -14.10 -0.80
CA ALA A 113 10.05 -14.98 -1.29
C ALA A 113 10.20 -14.91 -2.82
N GLN A 114 9.11 -14.75 -3.57
CA GLN A 114 9.12 -14.69 -5.03
C GLN A 114 9.42 -13.30 -5.60
N THR A 115 9.00 -12.24 -4.91
CA THR A 115 9.07 -10.87 -5.42
C THR A 115 10.21 -10.05 -4.83
N GLY A 116 10.73 -10.46 -3.67
CA GLY A 116 11.70 -9.68 -2.90
C GLY A 116 11.15 -8.35 -2.37
N CYS A 117 9.82 -8.19 -2.32
CA CYS A 117 9.19 -6.94 -1.89
C CYS A 117 9.46 -6.62 -0.41
N PHE A 118 9.46 -5.33 -0.11
CA PHE A 118 9.41 -4.79 1.23
C PHE A 118 7.93 -4.59 1.60
N PHE A 119 7.45 -5.36 2.57
CA PHE A 119 6.02 -5.48 2.84
C PHE A 119 5.59 -4.74 4.12
N VAL A 120 4.70 -3.77 3.97
CA VAL A 120 4.20 -2.91 5.06
C VAL A 120 2.66 -2.88 5.02
N PRO A 121 1.97 -3.88 5.59
CA PRO A 121 0.52 -3.90 5.64
C PRO A 121 -0.05 -3.00 6.74
N ASP A 122 -1.31 -2.62 6.54
CA ASP A 122 -2.22 -2.28 7.64
C ASP A 122 -2.99 -3.54 8.03
N TRP A 123 -2.80 -3.97 9.28
CA TRP A 123 -3.56 -5.04 9.92
C TRP A 123 -4.15 -4.52 11.23
N SER A 124 -4.74 -3.32 11.19
CA SER A 124 -5.24 -2.65 12.38
C SER A 124 -6.33 -3.42 13.12
N SER A 125 -7.10 -4.26 12.42
CA SER A 125 -8.06 -5.18 13.04
C SER A 125 -7.45 -6.16 14.04
N LEU A 126 -6.14 -6.46 13.94
CA LEU A 126 -5.40 -7.27 14.91
C LEU A 126 -4.80 -6.45 16.07
N GLY A 127 -4.59 -5.16 15.87
CA GLY A 127 -3.73 -4.31 16.70
C GLY A 127 -2.23 -4.60 16.55
N ALA A 128 -1.39 -3.65 16.96
CA ALA A 128 0.05 -3.62 16.69
C ALA A 128 0.80 -4.92 17.04
N GLY A 129 0.62 -5.43 18.27
CA GLY A 129 1.36 -6.59 18.78
C GLY A 129 1.05 -7.90 18.03
N PRO A 130 -0.23 -8.31 17.91
CA PRO A 130 -0.59 -9.47 17.11
C PRO A 130 -0.28 -9.30 15.62
N ALA A 131 -0.46 -8.11 15.05
CA ALA A 131 -0.14 -7.82 13.65
C ALA A 131 1.34 -8.10 13.33
N ILE A 132 2.28 -7.61 14.15
CA ILE A 132 3.71 -7.80 13.87
C ILE A 132 4.20 -9.25 14.04
N ARG A 133 3.42 -10.09 14.76
CA ARG A 133 3.72 -11.52 14.94
C ARG A 133 3.02 -12.42 13.92
N ALA A 134 2.05 -11.90 13.17
CA ALA A 134 1.29 -12.69 12.20
C ALA A 134 2.21 -13.33 11.15
N ALA A 135 1.88 -14.57 10.76
CA ALA A 135 2.66 -15.40 9.84
C ALA A 135 4.17 -15.43 10.14
N GLY A 136 4.53 -15.61 11.42
CA GLY A 136 5.94 -15.65 11.85
C GLY A 136 6.67 -14.31 11.76
N GLY A 137 5.93 -13.19 11.72
CA GLY A 137 6.48 -11.85 11.59
C GLY A 137 6.92 -11.49 10.18
N VAL A 138 6.16 -11.95 9.18
CA VAL A 138 6.44 -11.78 7.75
C VAL A 138 6.52 -10.31 7.30
N ALA A 139 5.77 -9.40 7.95
CA ALA A 139 5.76 -7.99 7.62
C ALA A 139 7.11 -7.32 7.96
N ASP A 140 7.64 -6.49 7.05
CA ASP A 140 8.89 -5.74 7.28
C ASP A 140 8.66 -4.46 8.07
N GLY A 141 7.43 -3.95 8.05
CA GLY A 141 6.96 -2.83 8.85
C GLY A 141 5.43 -2.92 8.98
N LEU A 142 4.82 -1.97 9.66
CA LEU A 142 3.37 -1.82 9.70
C LEU A 142 2.99 -0.35 9.54
N PHE A 143 1.76 -0.09 9.13
CA PHE A 143 1.08 1.17 9.39
C PHE A 143 -0.23 0.93 10.13
N SER A 144 -0.76 1.97 10.76
CA SER A 144 -2.07 1.92 11.41
C SER A 144 -3.12 2.62 10.56
N TRP A 145 -4.39 2.23 10.69
CA TRP A 145 -5.53 2.95 10.12
C TRP A 145 -6.15 3.96 11.10
N ALA A 146 -5.35 4.49 12.02
CA ALA A 146 -5.78 5.42 13.05
C ALA A 146 -5.36 6.86 12.69
N GLY A 147 -5.69 7.31 11.48
CA GLY A 147 -5.35 8.67 11.01
C GLY A 147 -6.40 9.75 11.35
N TRP A 148 -7.60 9.37 11.81
CA TRP A 148 -8.73 10.28 11.97
C TRP A 148 -9.46 10.12 13.32
N PRO A 149 -10.05 11.20 13.87
CA PRO A 149 -10.83 11.17 15.10
C PRO A 149 -11.88 10.08 15.11
N TRP A 150 -12.06 9.42 16.26
CA TRP A 150 -13.14 8.46 16.42
C TRP A 150 -14.39 9.14 16.99
N GLY A 151 -15.28 9.58 16.09
CA GLY A 151 -16.48 10.31 16.47
C GLY A 151 -16.15 11.65 17.14
N SER A 152 -16.48 11.78 18.43
CA SER A 152 -16.18 12.99 19.22
C SER A 152 -14.84 12.93 19.97
N GLN A 153 -14.06 11.86 19.78
CA GLN A 153 -12.76 11.70 20.44
C GLN A 153 -11.67 12.33 19.57
N ASP A 154 -11.02 13.37 20.11
CA ASP A 154 -9.85 13.99 19.50
C ASP A 154 -8.73 12.97 19.26
N MET A 155 -7.92 13.23 18.24
CA MET A 155 -6.75 12.41 17.94
C MET A 155 -5.68 12.51 19.03
N ASP A 156 -5.04 11.39 19.30
CA ASP A 156 -3.83 11.31 20.10
C ASP A 156 -2.78 10.43 19.40
N THR A 157 -1.58 10.35 19.99
CA THR A 157 -0.46 9.58 19.43
C THR A 157 -0.35 8.18 20.04
N TYR A 158 -1.35 7.71 20.79
CA TYR A 158 -1.25 6.46 21.55
C TYR A 158 -1.18 5.25 20.60
N VAL A 159 -1.96 5.27 19.52
CA VAL A 159 -1.95 4.19 18.53
C VAL A 159 -0.59 4.14 17.84
N ASP A 160 -0.06 5.27 17.36
CA ASP A 160 1.26 5.34 16.76
C ASP A 160 2.36 4.82 17.70
N ALA A 161 2.31 5.24 18.97
CA ALA A 161 3.26 4.79 19.99
C ALA A 161 3.20 3.26 20.20
N SER A 162 2.00 2.67 20.16
CA SER A 162 1.83 1.22 20.29
C SER A 162 2.44 0.44 19.11
N TYR A 163 2.35 0.99 17.90
CA TYR A 163 2.97 0.40 16.71
C TYR A 163 4.50 0.54 16.76
N MET A 164 5.00 1.73 17.08
CA MET A 164 6.45 1.96 17.21
C MET A 164 7.07 1.05 18.27
N ASP A 165 6.42 0.85 19.42
CA ASP A 165 6.88 -0.08 20.46
C ASP A 165 6.87 -1.54 19.98
N ALA A 166 5.77 -1.99 19.37
CA ALA A 166 5.64 -3.36 18.89
C ALA A 166 6.60 -3.72 17.74
N LEU A 167 6.90 -2.75 16.87
CA LEU A 167 7.78 -2.93 15.71
C LEU A 167 9.26 -3.02 16.10
N GLY A 168 9.64 -2.44 17.24
CA GLY A 168 11.03 -2.41 17.69
C GLY A 168 11.93 -1.71 16.67
N THR A 169 12.71 -2.48 15.91
CA THR A 169 13.62 -1.94 14.88
C THR A 169 13.01 -1.90 13.48
N LYS A 170 11.83 -2.49 13.28
CA LYS A 170 11.12 -2.43 11.99
C LYS A 170 10.49 -1.05 11.79
N PRO A 171 10.45 -0.50 10.57
CA PRO A 171 9.86 0.81 10.33
C PRO A 171 8.35 0.83 10.57
N TYR A 172 7.90 1.96 11.11
CA TYR A 172 6.50 2.35 11.15
C TYR A 172 6.25 3.36 10.02
N MET A 173 5.27 3.07 9.15
CA MET A 173 4.78 4.03 8.15
C MET A 173 3.57 4.72 8.77
N MET A 174 3.63 6.03 8.99
CA MET A 174 2.47 6.76 9.53
C MET A 174 1.38 6.90 8.46
N PRO A 175 0.08 6.80 8.82
CA PRO A 175 -1.04 7.00 7.89
C PRO A 175 -1.24 8.46 7.46
#